data_AF-A0A920DRH3-F1
#
_entry.id   AF-A0A920DRH3-F1
#
_cell.length_a   1.000
_cell.length_b   1.000
_cell.length_c   1.000
_cell.angle_alpha   90.00
_cell.angle_beta   90.00
_cell.angle_gamma   90.00
#
_symmetry.space_group_name_H-M   'P 1'
#
loop_
_entity.id
_entity.type
_entity.pdbx_description
1 polymer ?
#
loop_
_entity_poly.entity_id
_entity_poly.type
_entity_poly.pdbx_seq_one_letter_code
_entity_poly.pdbx_strand_id
1 'polypeptide(L)' 'MGFGGISIWQLLIILAIIILIFGTRRFRNMGGDLGSAFKNFRKAVKEEPEEEKKEDDPQ' A
#
# COMPACT_ATOMS: atom_id res chain seq x y z
N MET A 1 -19.90 14.72 -14.56
CA MET A 1 -19.15 13.60 -15.15
C MET A 1 -17.83 13.41 -14.41
N GLY A 2 -17.90 13.14 -13.09
CA GLY A 2 -16.72 12.84 -12.27
C GLY A 2 -16.53 11.32 -12.16
N PHE A 3 -15.41 10.90 -11.60
CA PHE A 3 -14.96 9.52 -11.35
C PHE A 3 -15.96 8.57 -10.63
N GLY A 4 -17.20 8.96 -10.38
CA GLY A 4 -18.26 8.14 -9.77
C GLY A 4 -18.85 7.04 -10.67
N GLY A 5 -18.33 6.87 -11.89
CA GLY A 5 -18.67 5.76 -12.79
C GLY A 5 -17.61 4.65 -12.84
N ILE A 6 -16.44 4.87 -12.24
CA ILE A 6 -15.38 3.85 -12.18
C ILE A 6 -15.70 2.93 -11.00
N SER A 7 -16.42 1.86 -11.31
CA SER A 7 -16.67 0.77 -10.39
C SER A 7 -15.35 0.06 -10.06
N ILE A 8 -15.17 -0.29 -8.79
CA ILE A 8 -14.06 -1.14 -8.31
C ILE A 8 -13.89 -2.39 -9.19
N TRP A 9 -14.99 -2.92 -9.71
CA TRP A 9 -14.97 -4.05 -10.63
C TRP A 9 -14.26 -3.77 -11.96
N GLN A 10 -14.39 -2.57 -12.50
CA GLN A 10 -13.72 -2.18 -13.74
C GLN A 10 -12.21 -1.99 -13.50
N LEU A 11 -11.82 -1.44 -12.35
CA LEU A 11 -10.42 -1.33 -11.96
C LEU A 11 -9.76 -2.71 -11.82
N LEU A 12 -10.45 -3.70 -11.26
CA LEU A 12 -9.95 -5.07 -11.17
C LEU A 12 -9.76 -5.72 -12.54
N ILE A 13 -10.69 -5.52 -13.47
CA ILE A 13 -10.58 -6.03 -14.85
C ILE A 13 -9.38 -5.40 -15.56
N ILE A 14 -9.20 -4.07 -15.44
CA ILE A 14 -8.06 -3.37 -16.04
C ILE A 14 -6.74 -3.88 -15.42
N LEU A 15 -6.69 -4.03 -14.10
CA LEU A 15 -5.51 -4.57 -13.40
C LEU A 15 -5.16 -5.99 -13.88
N ALA A 16 -6.16 -6.84 -14.07
CA ALA A 16 -5.96 -8.20 -14.59
C ALA A 16 -5.36 -8.18 -16.00
N ILE A 17 -5.82 -7.30 -16.88
CA ILE A 17 -5.27 -7.13 -18.24
C ILE A 17 -3.80 -6.67 -18.17
N ILE A 18 -3.48 -5.70 -17.32
CA ILE A 18 -2.10 -5.24 -17.12
C ILE A 18 -1.21 -6.40 -16.67
N ILE A 19 -1.66 -7.20 -15.71
CA ILE A 19 -0.90 -8.36 -15.21
C ILE A 19 -0.71 -9.43 -16.30
N LEU A 20 -1.69 -9.63 -17.18
CA LEU A 20 -1.58 -10.56 -18.31
C LEU A 20 -0.56 -10.10 -19.35
N ILE A 21 -0.50 -8.80 -19.67
CA ILE A 21 0.43 -8.23 -20.65
C ILE A 21 1.87 -8.24 -20.11
N PHE A 22 2.06 -7.77 -18.88
CA PHE A 22 3.39 -7.65 -18.28
C PHE A 22 3.88 -8.96 -17.65
N GLY A 23 2.98 -9.90 -17.41
CA GLY A 23 3.23 -11.13 -16.67
C GLY A 23 3.45 -10.90 -15.18
N THR A 24 3.14 -11.92 -14.37
CA THR A 24 3.29 -11.86 -12.91
C THR A 24 4.76 -11.80 -12.46
N ARG A 25 5.70 -12.23 -13.31
CA ARG A 25 7.13 -12.29 -12.99
C ARG A 25 7.73 -10.90 -12.78
N ARG A 26 7.36 -9.93 -13.64
CA ARG A 26 7.88 -8.56 -13.49
C ARG A 26 7.19 -7.80 -12.37
N PHE A 27 5.89 -8.04 -12.18
CA PHE A 27 5.13 -7.50 -11.04
C PHE A 27 5.64 -8.01 -9.69
N ARG A 28 6.05 -9.29 -9.57
CA ARG A 28 6.60 -9.84 -8.32
C ARG A 28 7.96 -9.23 -7.97
N ASN A 29 8.86 -9.13 -8.94
CA ASN A 29 10.19 -8.56 -8.72
C ASN A 29 10.10 -7.08 -8.31
N MET A 30 9.28 -6.29 -9.01
CA MET A 30 9.10 -4.86 -8.66
C MET A 30 8.22 -4.67 -7.41
N GLY A 31 7.19 -5.50 -7.24
CA GLY A 31 6.27 -5.44 -6.12
C GLY A 31 6.91 -5.83 -4.79
N GLY A 32 7.93 -6.71 -4.79
CA GLY A 32 8.70 -7.03 -3.58
C GLY A 32 9.49 -5.82 -3.06
N ASP A 33 10.16 -5.10 -3.96
CA ASP A 33 10.97 -3.92 -3.63
C ASP A 33 10.08 -2.76 -3.18
N LEU A 34 9.01 -2.47 -3.95
CA LEU A 34 8.04 -1.43 -3.63
C LEU A 34 7.24 -1.76 -2.37
N GLY A 35 6.87 -3.03 -2.17
CA GLY A 35 6.14 -3.48 -0.98
C GLY A 35 6.99 -3.39 0.29
N SER A 36 8.28 -3.67 0.20
CA SER A 36 9.22 -3.52 1.32
C SER A 36 9.42 -2.06 1.70
N ALA A 37 9.58 -1.17 0.71
CA ALA A 37 9.66 0.27 0.94
C ALA A 37 8.36 0.82 1.56
N PHE A 38 7.20 0.41 1.05
CA PHE A 38 5.89 0.82 1.58
C PHE A 38 5.62 0.27 2.98
N LYS A 39 6.09 -0.94 3.31
CA LYS A 39 6.00 -1.52 4.65
C LYS A 39 6.78 -0.68 5.67
N ASN A 40 7.99 -0.27 5.32
CA ASN A 40 8.83 0.59 6.17
C ASN A 40 8.22 1.99 6.30
N PHE A 41 7.68 2.55 5.21
CA PHE A 41 6.96 3.84 5.24
C PHE A 41 5.74 3.78 6.15
N ARG A 42 4.89 2.75 6.01
CA ARG A 42 3.72 2.54 6.88
C ARG A 42 4.15 2.37 8.34
N LYS A 43 5.27 1.69 8.60
CA LYS A 43 5.79 1.49 9.95
C LYS A 43 6.24 2.81 10.57
N ALA A 44 7.03 3.62 9.87
CA ALA A 44 7.47 4.93 10.35
C ALA A 44 6.29 5.87 10.66
N VAL A 45 5.31 5.96 9.76
CA VAL A 45 4.10 6.77 9.96
C VAL A 45 3.21 6.27 11.11
N LYS A 46 3.34 4.99 11.49
CA LYS A 46 2.54 4.36 12.54
C LYS A 46 3.29 4.26 13.88
N GLU A 47 4.61 4.42 13.91
CA GLU A 47 5.44 4.55 15.12
C GLU A 47 5.45 5.99 15.66
N GLU A 48 5.33 7.03 14.80
CA GLU A 48 5.16 8.43 15.23
C GLU A 48 3.97 8.69 16.19
N PRO A 49 2.80 8.00 16.11
CA PRO A 49 1.73 8.17 17.10
C PRO A 49 1.84 7.28 18.36
N GLU A 50 2.85 6.41 18.50
CA GLU A 50 2.95 5.45 19.63
C GLU A 50 4.09 5.75 20.62
N GLU A 51 5.00 6.67 20.32
CA GLU A 51 6.07 7.11 21.25
C GLU A 51 5.68 8.28 22.17
N GLU A 52 4.42 8.76 22.14
CA GLU A 52 3.92 9.81 23.03
C GLU A 52 3.12 9.29 24.25
N LYS A 53 3.30 8.02 24.65
CA LYS A 53 2.59 7.42 25.81
C LYS A 53 3.46 6.56 26.74
N LYS A 54 4.69 6.97 27.03
CA LYS A 54 5.45 6.41 28.16
C LYS A 54 6.35 7.45 28.82
N GLU A 55 5.78 8.47 29.44
CA GLU A 55 6.44 9.23 30.50
C GLU A 55 5.41 10.17 31.15
N ASP A 56 4.70 9.67 32.17
CA ASP A 56 4.29 10.43 33.37
C ASP A 56 3.49 9.48 34.30
N ASP A 57 4.20 8.75 35.17
CA ASP A 57 3.63 8.33 36.46
C ASP A 57 4.60 8.84 37.54
N PRO A 58 4.29 9.99 38.17
CA PRO A 58 4.86 10.36 39.45
C PRO A 58 3.91 9.91 40.55
N GLN A 59 4.18 8.72 41.13
CA GLN A 59 3.68 8.32 42.46
C GLN A 59 4.80 7.70 43.29
#